data_AF-A0A1M6RZW5-F1
#
_entry.id   AF-A0A1M6RZW5-F1
#
_cell.length_a   1.000
_cell.length_b   1.000
_cell.length_c   1.000
_cell.angle_alpha   90.00
_cell.angle_beta   90.00
_cell.angle_gamma   90.00
#
_symmetry.space_group_name_H-M   'P 1'
#
loop_
_entity.id
_entity.type
_entity.pdbx_description
1 polymer ?
#
loop_
_entity_poly.entity_id
_entity_poly.type
_entity_poly.pdbx_seq_one_letter_code
_entity_poly.pdbx_strand_id
1 'polypeptide(L)'
;MPMRVAALLEQVAYSPYGQPITATYLDYLLPLSEDVPDVAQEHLETPSELIPGGFQGLGESGIIPPPAAIANAVAAAVPEIADRLTALPMSPSAVWTLLDEAGLTR
;
A
#
# COMPACT_ATOMS: atom_id res chain seq x y z
N MET A 1 16.82 3.13 -6.71
CA MET A 1 15.51 3.59 -6.18
C MET A 1 14.62 2.35 -6.08
N PRO A 2 14.06 2.02 -4.90
CA PRO A 2 13.20 0.84 -4.76
C PRO A 2 11.90 1.02 -5.54
N MET A 3 11.39 -0.06 -6.13
CA MET A 3 10.06 -0.05 -6.73
C MET A 3 9.04 -0.31 -5.62
N ARG A 4 8.10 0.63 -5.47
CA ARG A 4 7.15 0.72 -4.36
C ARG A 4 5.75 0.57 -4.94
N VAL A 5 5.10 -0.55 -4.68
CA VAL A 5 3.86 -0.96 -5.38
C VAL A 5 2.72 -1.28 -4.41
N ALA A 6 3.01 -1.64 -3.17
CA ALA A 6 2.01 -2.00 -2.16
C ALA A 6 2.08 -1.12 -0.92
N ALA A 7 0.99 -1.12 -0.14
CA ALA A 7 0.80 -0.18 0.95
C ALA A 7 1.65 -0.49 2.20
N LEU A 8 1.73 -1.76 2.61
CA LEU A 8 2.23 -2.14 3.94
C LEU A 8 3.43 -3.10 3.92
N LEU A 9 3.45 -4.05 2.98
CA LEU A 9 4.38 -5.19 3.04
C LEU A 9 5.33 -5.24 1.84
N GLU A 10 4.80 -5.46 0.65
CA GLU A 10 5.63 -5.77 -0.53
C GLU A 10 6.55 -4.61 -0.92
N GLN A 11 7.82 -4.93 -1.18
CA GLN A 11 8.80 -4.00 -1.69
C GLN A 11 9.80 -4.74 -2.58
N VAL A 12 10.15 -4.15 -3.72
CA VAL A 12 11.27 -4.61 -4.54
C VAL A 12 12.45 -3.69 -4.34
N ALA A 13 13.52 -4.20 -3.71
CA ALA A 13 14.71 -3.45 -3.38
C ALA A 13 15.94 -3.96 -4.11
N TYR A 14 16.85 -3.03 -4.39
CA TYR A 14 18.12 -3.28 -5.05
C TYR A 14 19.26 -2.69 -4.22
N SER A 15 20.39 -3.37 -4.21
CA SER A 15 21.64 -2.86 -3.63
C SER A 15 22.17 -1.66 -4.43
N PRO A 16 23.15 -0.90 -3.90
CA PRO A 16 23.81 0.18 -4.63
C PRO A 16 24.46 -0.25 -5.97
N TYR A 17 24.73 -1.55 -6.13
CA TYR A 17 25.32 -2.12 -7.34
C TYR A 17 24.27 -2.70 -8.31
N GLY A 18 22.98 -2.51 -8.03
CA GLY A 18 21.88 -2.99 -8.87
C GLY A 18 21.51 -4.46 -8.67
N GLN A 19 22.02 -5.12 -7.62
CA GLN A 19 21.64 -6.49 -7.28
C GLN A 19 20.26 -6.51 -6.61
N PRO A 20 19.28 -7.32 -7.05
CA PRO A 20 18.05 -7.53 -6.30
C PRO A 20 18.36 -8.12 -4.92
N ILE A 21 17.85 -7.49 -3.86
CA ILE A 21 18.00 -7.96 -2.47
C ILE A 21 16.70 -8.46 -1.85
N THR A 22 15.57 -8.32 -2.56
CA THR A 22 14.27 -8.90 -2.22
C THR A 22 13.96 -10.03 -3.19
N ALA A 23 14.74 -11.11 -3.13
CA ALA A 23 14.75 -12.18 -4.14
C ALA A 23 14.02 -13.46 -3.70
N THR A 24 13.61 -13.53 -2.43
CA THR A 24 12.91 -14.68 -1.85
C THR A 24 11.71 -14.21 -1.03
N TYR A 25 10.80 -15.10 -0.66
CA TYR A 25 9.68 -14.77 0.24
C TYR A 25 10.11 -14.51 1.69
N LEU A 26 11.39 -14.70 2.04
CA LEU A 26 11.91 -14.20 3.32
C LEU A 26 12.07 -12.66 3.29
N ASP A 27 12.32 -12.10 2.11
CA ASP A 27 12.64 -10.68 1.93
C ASP A 27 11.49 -9.91 1.25
N TYR A 28 10.74 -10.59 0.39
CA TYR A 28 9.52 -10.07 -0.24
C TYR A 28 8.31 -10.56 0.57
N LEU A 29 7.82 -9.70 1.45
CA LEU A 29 6.72 -10.03 2.37
C LEU A 29 5.42 -10.18 1.61
N LEU A 30 5.06 -11.43 1.29
CA LEU A 30 3.74 -11.77 0.81
C LEU A 30 2.73 -11.75 1.97
N PRO A 31 1.56 -11.11 1.81
CA PRO A 31 0.52 -11.16 2.83
C PRO A 31 0.03 -12.59 3.03
N LEU A 32 -0.02 -13.01 4.29
CA LEU A 32 -0.67 -14.23 4.74
C LEU A 32 -2.17 -13.97 4.95
N SER A 33 -2.93 -15.03 5.22
CA SER A 33 -4.37 -14.92 5.49
C SER A 33 -4.69 -14.03 6.69
N GLU A 34 -3.78 -13.94 7.67
CA GLU A 34 -3.94 -13.08 8.86
C GLU A 34 -3.60 -11.61 8.61
N ASP A 35 -2.87 -11.31 7.53
CA ASP A 35 -2.50 -9.94 7.16
C ASP A 35 -3.62 -9.22 6.40
N VAL A 36 -4.53 -9.99 5.79
CA VAL A 36 -5.62 -9.46 4.95
C VAL A 36 -6.88 -9.33 5.81
N PRO A 37 -7.43 -8.11 6.00
CA PRO A 37 -8.66 -7.93 6.76
C PRO A 37 -9.86 -8.49 6.00
N ASP A 38 -10.97 -8.72 6.71
CA ASP A 38 -12.25 -9.03 6.07
C ASP A 38 -12.65 -7.91 5.10
N VAL A 39 -12.84 -8.27 3.82
CA VAL A 39 -13.18 -7.32 2.77
C VAL A 39 -14.69 -7.25 2.59
N ALA A 40 -15.30 -6.11 2.93
CA ALA A 40 -16.67 -5.80 2.58
C ALA A 40 -16.73 -5.21 1.16
N GLN A 41 -17.70 -5.66 0.36
CA GLN A 41 -17.92 -5.18 -1.00
C GLN A 41 -19.33 -4.62 -1.15
N GLU A 42 -19.43 -3.40 -1.68
CA GLU A 42 -20.67 -2.81 -2.15
C GLU A 42 -20.63 -2.67 -3.67
N HIS A 43 -21.80 -2.76 -4.32
CA HIS A 43 -21.90 -2.61 -5.77
C HIS A 43 -22.79 -1.43 -6.11
N LEU A 44 -22.24 -0.51 -6.90
CA LEU A 44 -22.98 0.60 -7.50
C LEU A 44 -22.85 0.45 -9.01
N GLU A 45 -23.98 0.56 -9.71
CA GLU A 45 -24.04 0.38 -11.15
C GLU A 45 -24.16 1.72 -11.86
N THR A 46 -23.29 1.96 -12.83
CA THR A 46 -23.41 3.06 -13.78
C THR A 46 -23.04 2.51 -15.16
N PRO A 47 -24.01 2.05 -15.96
CA PRO A 47 -23.73 1.40 -17.23
C PRO A 47 -22.96 2.30 -18.20
N SER A 48 -22.04 1.72 -18.99
CA SER A 48 -21.36 2.45 -20.05
C SER A 48 -22.28 2.71 -21.25
N GLU A 49 -22.41 3.96 -21.66
CA GLU A 49 -23.14 4.33 -22.89
C GLU A 49 -22.41 3.92 -24.18
N LEU A 50 -21.09 3.67 -24.08
CA LEU A 50 -20.22 3.41 -25.23
C LEU A 50 -20.05 1.92 -25.56
N ILE A 51 -20.38 1.04 -24.61
CA ILE A 51 -20.12 -0.39 -24.72
C ILE A 51 -21.46 -1.13 -24.84
N PRO A 52 -21.70 -1.90 -25.91
CA PRO A 52 -22.91 -2.72 -26.02
C PRO A 52 -23.05 -3.64 -24.81
N GLY A 53 -24.17 -3.56 -24.11
CA GLY A 53 -24.39 -4.32 -22.86
C GLY A 53 -23.93 -3.60 -21.59
N GLY A 54 -23.43 -2.37 -21.67
CA GLY A 54 -23.23 -1.47 -20.52
C GLY A 54 -22.10 -1.85 -19.56
N PHE A 55 -21.34 -2.90 -19.84
CA PHE A 55 -20.29 -3.40 -18.95
C PHE A 55 -19.05 -2.50 -18.92
N GLN A 56 -18.30 -2.60 -17.82
CA GLN A 56 -17.04 -1.89 -17.59
C GLN A 56 -15.99 -2.84 -17.03
N GLY A 57 -14.71 -2.52 -17.23
CA GLY A 57 -13.60 -3.28 -16.66
C GLY A 57 -13.49 -3.07 -15.14
N LEU A 58 -13.25 -4.15 -14.38
CA LEU A 58 -13.13 -4.13 -12.92
C LEU A 58 -11.83 -4.78 -12.40
N GLY A 59 -11.11 -5.54 -13.23
CA GLY A 59 -10.07 -6.47 -12.78
C GLY A 59 -8.94 -5.85 -11.94
N GLU A 60 -8.65 -4.56 -12.14
CA GLU A 60 -7.59 -3.84 -11.41
C GLU A 60 -8.13 -2.90 -10.33
N SER A 61 -9.45 -2.73 -10.22
CA SER A 61 -10.06 -1.86 -9.21
C SER A 61 -9.81 -2.33 -7.79
N GLY A 62 -9.48 -3.61 -7.61
CA GLY A 62 -9.08 -4.19 -6.32
C GLY A 62 -7.61 -3.96 -5.95
N ILE A 63 -6.76 -3.43 -6.84
CA ILE A 63 -5.33 -3.23 -6.57
C ILE A 63 -4.86 -1.78 -6.74
N ILE A 64 -5.52 -0.99 -7.61
CA ILE A 64 -5.14 0.40 -7.87
C ILE A 64 -5.44 1.34 -6.68
N PRO A 65 -6.69 1.42 -6.17
CA PRO A 65 -7.01 2.35 -5.08
C PRO A 65 -6.51 1.97 -3.67
N PRO A 66 -6.38 0.68 -3.27
CA PRO A 66 -6.05 0.35 -1.88
C PRO A 66 -4.76 0.97 -1.33
N PRO A 67 -3.64 1.05 -2.08
CA PRO A 67 -2.43 1.68 -1.55
C PRO A 67 -2.64 3.12 -1.10
N ALA A 68 -3.40 3.91 -1.86
CA ALA A 68 -3.73 5.29 -1.49
C ALA A 68 -4.71 5.35 -0.31
N ALA A 69 -5.73 4.48 -0.30
CA ALA A 69 -6.70 4.43 0.79
C ALA A 69 -6.04 4.07 2.13
N ILE A 70 -5.17 3.05 2.14
CA ILE A 70 -4.42 2.62 3.32
C ILE A 70 -3.44 3.71 3.75
N ALA A 71 -2.69 4.31 2.83
CA ALA A 71 -1.78 5.42 3.13
C ALA A 71 -2.50 6.59 3.82
N ASN A 72 -3.67 6.98 3.31
CA ASN A 72 -4.49 8.02 3.91
C ASN A 72 -5.04 7.62 5.28
N ALA A 73 -5.39 6.35 5.49
CA ALA A 73 -5.83 5.85 6.79
C ALA A 73 -4.71 5.91 7.84
N VAL A 74 -3.48 5.53 7.47
CA VAL A 74 -2.31 5.68 8.34
C VAL A 74 -2.04 7.15 8.64
N ALA A 75 -2.03 8.02 7.61
CA ALA A 75 -1.84 9.46 7.80
C ALA A 75 -2.91 10.09 8.71
N ALA A 76 -4.17 9.66 8.60
CA ALA A 76 -5.25 10.10 9.47
C ALA A 76 -5.09 9.60 10.93
N ALA A 77 -4.45 8.45 11.14
CA ALA A 77 -4.19 7.91 12.47
C ALA A 77 -3.02 8.58 13.21
N VAL A 78 -2.07 9.18 12.48
CA VAL A 78 -0.88 9.87 13.02
C VAL A 78 -0.71 11.26 12.38
N PRO A 79 -1.65 12.19 12.62
CA PRO A 79 -1.68 13.49 11.95
C PRO A 79 -0.42 14.33 12.17
N GLU A 80 0.32 14.09 13.27
CA GLU A 80 1.57 14.78 13.61
C GLU A 80 2.71 14.51 12.61
N ILE A 81 2.63 13.41 11.85
CA ILE A 81 3.65 13.02 10.86
C ILE A 81 3.06 12.79 9.45
N ALA A 82 1.78 13.14 9.25
CA ALA A 82 1.06 12.86 8.00
C ALA A 82 1.74 13.45 6.76
N ASP A 83 2.34 14.65 6.88
CA ASP A 83 3.07 15.33 5.81
C ASP A 83 4.40 14.66 5.44
N ARG A 84 4.92 13.79 6.31
CA ARG A 84 6.17 13.04 6.12
C ARG A 84 5.93 11.64 5.55
N LEU A 85 4.70 11.12 5.60
CA LEU A 85 4.28 9.83 5.06
C LEU A 85 4.14 9.85 3.52
N THR A 86 5.24 10.07 2.83
CA THR A 86 5.29 10.29 1.36
C THR A 86 5.74 9.07 0.56
N ALA A 87 5.91 7.92 1.22
CA ALA A 87 6.55 6.75 0.67
C ALA A 87 5.81 5.47 1.08
N LEU A 88 5.71 4.55 0.12
CA LEU A 88 5.28 3.17 0.36
C LEU A 88 6.49 2.21 0.34
N PRO A 89 6.37 1.03 0.95
CA PRO A 89 5.33 0.68 1.92
C PRO A 89 5.49 1.48 3.22
N MET A 90 4.38 1.72 3.91
CA MET A 90 4.34 2.26 5.26
C MET A 90 4.62 1.14 6.27
N SER A 91 5.82 0.56 6.21
CA SER A 91 6.22 -0.50 7.12
C SER A 91 6.20 0.00 8.58
N PRO A 92 6.02 -0.88 9.58
CA PRO A 92 6.06 -0.48 10.99
C PRO A 92 7.35 0.27 11.35
N SER A 93 8.50 -0.13 10.81
CA SER A 93 9.78 0.55 11.06
C SER A 93 9.87 1.94 10.41
N ALA A 94 9.28 2.13 9.23
CA ALA A 94 9.24 3.43 8.57
C ALA A 94 8.36 4.41 9.37
N VAL A 95 7.16 3.96 9.79
CA VAL A 95 6.25 4.77 10.61
C VAL A 95 6.87 5.06 11.98
N TRP A 96 7.44 4.04 12.63
CA TRP A 96 8.10 4.20 13.94
C TRP A 96 9.23 5.21 13.90
N THR A 97 10.11 5.14 12.90
CA THR A 97 11.21 6.11 12.72
C THR A 97 10.67 7.54 12.65
N LEU A 98 9.58 7.77 11.92
CA LEU A 98 8.99 9.10 11.80
C LEU A 98 8.38 9.60 13.12
N LEU A 99 7.73 8.71 13.87
CA LEU A 99 7.19 9.01 15.20
C LEU A 99 8.30 9.32 16.21
N ASP A 100 9.40 8.57 16.17
CA ASP A 100 10.56 8.75 17.03
C ASP A 100 11.26 10.09 16.76
N GLU A 101 11.49 10.39 15.48
CA GLU A 101 12.00 11.70 15.04
C GLU A 101 11.06 12.86 15.42
N ALA A 102 9.76 12.61 15.60
CA ALA A 102 8.78 13.58 16.09
C ALA A 102 8.70 13.65 17.63
N GLY A 103 9.45 12.80 18.37
CA GLY A 103 9.41 12.75 19.83
C GLY A 103 8.13 12.15 20.41
N LEU A 104 7.44 11.28 19.64
CA LEU A 104 6.15 10.68 20.01
C LEU A 104 6.28 9.25 20.57
N THR A 105 7.50 8.72 20.62
CA THR A 105 7.86 7.42 21.19
C THR A 105 8.37 7.61 22.62
N ARG A 106 8.23 6.58 23.48
CA ARG A 106 8.68 6.56 24.88
C ARG A 106 9.83 5.60 25.07
#